data_AF-A0A158B5K5-F1
#
_entry.id   AF-A0A158B5K5-F1
#
_cell.length_a   1.000
_cell.length_b   1.000
_cell.length_c   1.000
_cell.angle_alpha   90.00
_cell.angle_beta   90.00
_cell.angle_gamma   90.00
#
_symmetry.space_group_name_H-M   'P 1'
#
loop_
_entity.id
_entity.type
_entity.pdbx_description
1 polymer ?
#
loop_
_entity_poly.entity_id
_entity_poly.type
_entity_poly.pdbx_seq_one_letter_code
_entity_poly.pdbx_strand_id
1 'polypeptide(L)'
;MSVARCQAEVDSAEFTEWLAYHQIEPFGTQMEDLRAGVIAAATYNVNRDTRKRPEPLGPSDVIPWIGGLMKREEPEPVLLDDPVAQSNLMRASIFGRSRNAKAA
;
A
#
# COMPACT_ATOMS: atom_id res chain seq x y z
N MET A 1 -18.92 -18.96 -12.31
CA MET A 1 -19.08 -20.22 -11.56
C MET A 1 -19.61 -19.87 -10.17
N SER A 2 -20.60 -20.60 -9.64
CA SER A 2 -21.07 -20.38 -8.25
C SER A 2 -20.08 -20.97 -7.25
N VAL A 3 -20.04 -20.45 -6.02
CA VAL A 3 -19.20 -20.99 -4.93
C VAL A 3 -19.49 -22.47 -4.66
N ALA A 4 -20.77 -22.87 -4.59
CA ALA A 4 -21.16 -24.26 -4.32
C ALA A 4 -20.62 -25.25 -5.39
N ARG A 5 -20.73 -24.88 -6.66
CA ARG A 5 -20.16 -25.66 -7.77
C ARG A 5 -18.63 -25.70 -7.71
N CYS A 6 -17.98 -24.57 -7.41
CA CYS A 6 -16.52 -24.50 -7.26
C CYS A 6 -16.03 -25.47 -6.18
N GLN A 7 -16.68 -25.53 -5.02
CA GLN A 7 -16.34 -26.47 -3.93
C GLN A 7 -16.54 -27.95 -4.29
N ALA A 8 -17.39 -28.26 -5.27
CA ALA A 8 -17.63 -29.63 -5.73
C ALA A 8 -16.65 -30.07 -6.83
N GLU A 9 -16.14 -29.12 -7.61
CA GLU A 9 -15.33 -29.40 -8.82
C GLU A 9 -13.83 -29.07 -8.63
N VAL A 10 -13.49 -28.20 -7.67
CA VAL A 10 -12.13 -27.74 -7.38
C VAL A 10 -11.71 -28.22 -6.00
N ASP A 11 -10.54 -28.85 -5.91
CA ASP A 11 -10.04 -29.36 -4.64
C ASP A 11 -9.46 -28.25 -3.74
N SER A 12 -9.20 -28.58 -2.46
CA SER A 12 -8.69 -27.61 -1.49
C SER A 12 -7.28 -27.10 -1.82
N ALA A 13 -6.45 -27.89 -2.51
CA ALA A 13 -5.10 -27.48 -2.87
C ALA A 13 -5.16 -26.43 -3.98
N GLU A 14 -5.95 -26.69 -5.03
CA GLU A 14 -6.17 -25.75 -6.12
C GLU A 14 -6.83 -24.44 -5.61
N PHE A 15 -7.79 -24.52 -4.68
CA PHE A 15 -8.33 -23.33 -4.02
C PHE A 15 -7.27 -22.49 -3.30
N THR A 16 -6.29 -23.14 -2.68
CA THR A 16 -5.19 -22.47 -1.97
C THR A 16 -4.24 -21.82 -2.97
N GLU A 17 -3.97 -22.47 -4.10
CA GLU A 17 -3.18 -21.90 -5.20
C GLU A 17 -3.87 -20.67 -5.81
N TRP A 18 -5.19 -20.71 -6.03
CA TRP A 18 -5.95 -19.55 -6.48
C TRP A 18 -5.91 -18.38 -5.49
N LEU A 19 -5.95 -18.67 -4.18
CA LEU A 19 -5.75 -17.66 -3.13
C LEU A 19 -4.35 -17.06 -3.18
N ALA A 20 -3.31 -17.87 -3.36
CA ALA A 20 -1.93 -17.41 -3.51
C ALA A 20 -1.76 -16.57 -4.79
N TYR A 21 -2.35 -17.01 -5.91
CA TYR A 21 -2.34 -16.27 -7.16
C TYR A 21 -3.01 -14.90 -7.02
N HIS A 22 -4.18 -14.83 -6.38
CA HIS A 22 -4.88 -13.57 -6.13
C HIS A 22 -4.06 -12.57 -5.30
N GLN A 23 -3.15 -13.04 -4.44
CA GLN A 23 -2.24 -12.14 -3.70
C GLN A 23 -1.17 -11.52 -4.61
N ILE A 24 -0.79 -12.20 -5.69
CA ILE A 24 0.18 -11.73 -6.68
C ILE A 24 -0.52 -10.85 -7.72
N GLU A 25 -1.65 -11.33 -8.24
CA GLU A 25 -2.48 -10.66 -9.24
C GLU A 25 -3.94 -10.68 -8.78
N PRO A 26 -4.39 -9.64 -8.07
CA PRO A 26 -5.77 -9.53 -7.63
C PRO A 26 -6.74 -9.50 -8.81
N PHE A 27 -7.72 -10.40 -8.78
CA PHE A 27 -8.79 -10.41 -9.77
C PHE A 27 -9.76 -9.28 -9.46
N GLY A 28 -9.80 -8.27 -10.31
CA GLY A 28 -10.80 -7.22 -10.20
C GLY A 28 -10.41 -5.92 -10.87
N THR A 29 -11.25 -4.92 -10.64
CA THR A 29 -11.17 -3.61 -11.29
C THR A 29 -10.35 -2.62 -10.48
N GLN A 30 -9.70 -3.01 -9.38
CA GLN A 30 -9.03 -2.08 -8.47
C GLN A 30 -7.99 -1.21 -9.21
N MET A 31 -7.21 -1.82 -10.11
CA MET A 31 -6.23 -1.10 -10.93
C MET A 31 -6.90 -0.28 -12.05
N GLU A 32 -8.05 -0.74 -12.56
CA GLU A 32 -8.83 0.00 -13.57
C GLU A 32 -9.43 1.26 -12.97
N ASP A 33 -10.04 1.14 -11.79
CA ASP A 33 -10.56 2.23 -10.97
C ASP A 33 -9.43 3.20 -10.62
N LEU A 34 -8.24 2.72 -10.22
CA LEU A 34 -7.09 3.60 -9.96
C LEU A 34 -6.70 4.40 -11.20
N ARG A 35 -6.59 3.76 -12.37
CA ARG A 35 -6.28 4.46 -13.62
C ARG A 35 -7.36 5.48 -13.97
N ALA A 36 -8.63 5.12 -13.85
CA ALA A 36 -9.76 6.01 -14.10
C ALA A 36 -9.78 7.20 -13.13
N GLY A 37 -9.54 6.95 -11.84
CA GLY A 37 -9.45 7.96 -10.78
C GLY A 37 -8.30 8.93 -11.01
N VAL A 38 -7.14 8.47 -11.47
CA VAL A 38 -6.01 9.34 -11.86
C VAL A 38 -6.40 10.29 -12.99
N ILE A 39 -7.03 9.77 -14.05
CA ILE A 39 -7.46 10.57 -15.20
C ILE A 39 -8.50 11.61 -14.75
N ALA A 40 -9.52 11.18 -14.01
CA ALA A 40 -10.56 12.07 -13.52
C ALA A 40 -10.01 13.15 -12.58
N ALA A 41 -9.12 12.79 -11.64
CA ALA A 41 -8.46 13.74 -10.75
C ALA A 41 -7.63 14.76 -11.53
N ALA A 42 -6.91 14.34 -12.58
CA ALA A 42 -6.19 15.27 -13.46
C ALA A 42 -7.15 16.25 -14.16
N THR A 43 -8.27 15.75 -14.71
CA THR A 43 -9.30 16.60 -15.34
C THR A 43 -9.88 17.60 -14.35
N TYR A 44 -10.23 17.19 -13.13
CA TYR A 44 -10.71 18.11 -12.10
C TYR A 44 -9.63 19.13 -11.71
N ASN A 45 -8.38 18.68 -11.54
CA ASN A 45 -7.29 19.54 -11.12
C ASN A 45 -6.95 20.64 -12.12
N VAL A 46 -7.08 20.38 -13.42
CA VAL A 46 -6.89 21.40 -14.47
C VAL A 46 -8.01 22.45 -14.43
N ASN A 47 -9.21 22.07 -14.02
CA ASN A 47 -10.40 22.94 -13.98
C ASN A 47 -10.70 23.51 -12.59
N ARG A 48 -9.89 23.24 -11.55
CA ARG A 48 -10.19 23.64 -10.17
C ARG A 48 -9.90 25.12 -9.92
N ASP A 49 -10.73 25.77 -9.12
CA ASP A 49 -10.44 27.10 -8.57
C ASP A 49 -9.50 26.94 -7.36
N THR A 50 -8.22 27.24 -7.55
CA THR A 50 -7.18 27.10 -6.53
C THR A 50 -7.38 28.01 -5.32
N ARG A 51 -8.22 29.04 -5.40
CA ARG A 51 -8.56 29.88 -4.23
C ARG A 51 -9.58 29.20 -3.31
N LYS A 52 -10.48 28.40 -3.89
CA LYS A 52 -11.51 27.66 -3.15
C LYS A 52 -11.04 26.28 -2.72
N ARG A 53 -10.17 25.66 -3.51
CA ARG A 53 -9.54 24.35 -3.23
C ARG A 53 -8.05 24.41 -3.62
N PRO A 54 -7.19 24.89 -2.69
CA PRO A 54 -5.75 24.98 -2.93
C PRO A 54 -5.13 23.61 -3.25
N GLU A 55 -5.51 22.61 -2.47
CA GLU A 55 -4.96 21.26 -2.53
C GLU A 55 -5.49 20.51 -3.77
N PRO A 56 -4.60 19.87 -4.55
CA PRO A 56 -5.03 19.04 -5.66
C PRO A 56 -5.79 17.81 -5.17
N LEU A 57 -6.75 17.37 -5.97
CA LEU A 57 -7.46 16.12 -5.76
C LEU A 57 -6.56 14.95 -6.15
N GLY A 58 -6.56 13.90 -5.34
CA GLY A 58 -6.00 12.60 -5.66
C GLY A 58 -7.07 11.64 -6.20
N PRO A 59 -6.66 10.45 -6.69
CA PRO A 59 -7.60 9.43 -7.18
C PRO A 59 -8.63 9.01 -6.12
N SER A 60 -8.23 8.96 -4.85
CA SER A 60 -9.11 8.59 -3.73
C SER A 60 -10.19 9.63 -3.41
N ASP A 61 -10.01 10.89 -3.82
CA ASP A 61 -11.05 11.91 -3.66
C ASP A 61 -12.18 11.73 -4.68
N VAL A 62 -11.91 11.07 -5.80
CA VAL A 62 -12.89 10.77 -6.86
C VAL A 62 -13.47 9.37 -6.70
N ILE A 63 -12.64 8.40 -6.27
CA ILE A 63 -13.03 7.01 -6.05
C ILE A 63 -12.64 6.60 -4.62
N PRO A 64 -13.57 6.72 -3.65
CA PRO A 64 -13.24 6.63 -2.22
C PRO A 64 -12.64 5.31 -1.75
N TRP A 65 -13.02 4.17 -2.36
CA TRP A 65 -12.52 2.85 -1.93
C TRP A 65 -11.03 2.62 -2.25
N ILE A 66 -10.45 3.41 -3.16
CA ILE A 66 -9.03 3.32 -3.51
C ILE A 66 -8.13 3.80 -2.36
N GLY A 67 -8.63 4.67 -1.49
CA GLY A 67 -7.85 5.15 -0.33
C GLY A 67 -7.33 4.03 0.56
N GLY A 68 -7.98 2.86 0.58
CA GLY A 68 -7.53 1.67 1.31
C GLY A 68 -6.47 0.83 0.58
N LEU A 69 -6.31 0.98 -0.74
CA LEU A 69 -5.32 0.23 -1.54
C LEU A 69 -3.90 0.77 -1.38
N MET A 70 -3.78 2.04 -1.03
CA MET A 70 -2.52 2.80 -1.00
C MET A 70 -2.17 3.34 0.39
N LYS A 71 -2.96 3.00 1.43
CA LYS A 71 -2.64 3.36 2.81
C LYS A 71 -1.48 2.49 3.28
N ARG A 72 -0.29 2.78 2.77
CA ARG A 72 0.95 2.39 3.42
C ARG A 72 0.93 3.19 4.72
N GLU A 73 0.66 2.53 5.83
CA GLU A 73 1.02 3.09 7.12
C GLU A 73 2.53 3.30 7.04
N GLU A 74 2.95 4.52 6.75
CA GLU A 74 4.33 4.91 7.00
C GLU A 74 4.46 4.81 8.52
N PRO A 75 5.23 3.83 9.04
CA PRO A 75 5.39 3.71 10.47
C PRO A 75 5.92 5.05 10.97
N GLU A 76 5.37 5.55 12.06
CA GLU A 76 5.86 6.79 12.64
C GLU A 76 7.37 6.71 12.82
N PRO A 77 8.11 7.77 12.46
CA PRO A 77 9.56 7.74 12.55
C PRO A 77 9.96 7.47 14.00
N VAL A 78 10.73 6.40 14.19
CA VAL A 78 11.33 6.10 15.51
C VAL A 78 12.43 7.13 15.77
N LEU A 79 12.12 8.09 16.65
CA LEU A 79 13.03 9.12 17.11
C LEU A 79 13.49 8.79 18.53
N LEU A 80 14.80 8.58 18.69
CA LEU A 80 15.44 8.37 19.98
C LEU A 80 16.06 9.68 20.46
N ASP A 81 15.93 9.97 21.75
CA ASP A 81 16.49 11.19 22.36
C ASP A 81 18.02 11.20 22.35
N ASP A 82 18.66 10.03 22.41
CA ASP A 82 20.11 9.89 22.35
C ASP A 82 20.60 9.86 20.89
N PRO A 83 21.42 10.83 20.45
CA PRO A 83 21.97 10.87 19.10
C PRO A 83 22.80 9.62 18.75
N VAL A 84 23.45 9.00 19.74
CA VAL A 84 24.26 7.79 19.51
C VAL A 84 23.35 6.59 19.26
N ALA A 85 22.30 6.42 20.07
CA ALA A 85 21.28 5.41 19.85
C ALA A 85 20.57 5.58 18.49
N GLN A 86 20.24 6.82 18.09
CA GLN A 86 19.65 7.11 16.78
C GLN A 86 20.58 6.70 15.62
N SER A 87 21.87 7.03 15.72
CA SER A 87 22.88 6.63 14.73
C SER A 87 23.04 5.11 14.64
N ASN A 88 23.01 4.42 15.77
CA ASN A 88 23.07 2.95 15.80
C ASN A 88 21.83 2.31 15.18
N LEU A 89 20.63 2.84 15.45
CA LEU A 89 19.38 2.40 14.82
C LEU A 89 19.46 2.54 13.30
N MET A 90 19.84 3.72 12.79
CA MET A 90 19.99 3.96 11.36
C MET A 90 21.00 3.00 10.71
N ARG A 91 22.14 2.76 11.36
CA ARG A 91 23.15 1.82 10.86
C ARG A 91 22.65 0.38 10.83
N ALA A 92 21.88 -0.02 11.83
CA ALA A 92 21.26 -1.34 11.87
C ALA A 92 20.21 -1.51 10.76
N SER A 93 19.35 -0.51 10.56
CA SER A 93 18.30 -0.53 9.54
C SER A 93 18.85 -0.49 8.11
N ILE A 94 19.92 0.26 7.86
CA ILE A 94 20.50 0.44 6.51
C ILE A 94 21.49 -0.69 6.17
N PHE A 95 22.34 -1.09 7.12
CA PHE A 95 23.48 -1.97 6.87
C PHE A 95 23.39 -3.34 7.57
N GLY A 96 22.32 -3.61 8.31
CA GLY A 96 22.12 -4.89 9.00
C GLY A 96 23.16 -5.19 10.09
N ARG A 97 23.85 -4.17 10.60
CA ARG A 97 24.94 -4.32 11.58
C ARG A 97 24.72 -3.42 12.79
N SER A 98 24.23 -4.00 13.88
CA SER A 98 24.28 -3.37 15.22
C SER A 98 25.65 -3.62 15.82
N ARG A 99 26.38 -2.55 16.16
CA ARG A 99 27.73 -2.65 16.72
C ARG A 99 27.69 -2.75 18.24
N ASN A 100 26.94 -3.71 18.78
CA ASN A 100 27.07 -4.09 20.18
C ASN A 100 28.17 -5.14 20.34
N ALA A 101 29.42 -4.67 20.25
CA ALA A 101 30.56 -5.38 20.79
C ALA A 101 30.67 -5.02 22.28
N LYS A 102 30.37 -5.98 23.16
CA LYS A 102 31.12 -6.13 24.40
C LYS A 102 31.91 -7.43 24.28
N ALA A 103 33.23 -7.28 24.19
CA ALA A 103 34.16 -8.35 24.45
C ALA A 103 33.96 -8.82 25.90
N ALA A 104 33.76 -10.12 26.07
CA ALA A 104 34.02 -10.87 27.28
C ALA A 104 34.79 -12.13 26.85
#